data_AF-A0A2E7S4H8-F1
#
_entry.id   AF-A0A2E7S4H8-F1
#
_cell.length_a   1.000
_cell.length_b   1.000
_cell.length_c   1.000
_cell.angle_alpha   90.00
_cell.angle_beta   90.00
_cell.angle_gamma   90.00
#
_symmetry.space_group_name_H-M   'P 1'
#
loop_
_entity.id
_entity.type
_entity.pdbx_description
1 polymer ?
#
loop_
_entity_poly.entity_id
_entity_poly.type
_entity_poly.pdbx_seq_one_letter_code
_entity_poly.pdbx_strand_id
1 'polypeptide(L)'
;MEKHWALIRCTCGGAYGSPRGTKRPCPHCGSTNGYESKLFETPDQLSEAVASSNLPEGIAQEVESKIAIQKAKAETKATMSRGGPEAIRRILQKSTTSEGIITVELLSRELLKEGYEEPTAEQVIGSAEVEGILIRKAPNLWAWLQ
;
A
#
# COMPACT_ATOMS: atom_id res chain seq x y z
N MET A 1 -25.51 21.98 -13.27
CA MET A 1 -26.23 21.77 -12.00
C MET A 1 -25.43 20.79 -11.17
N GLU A 2 -24.78 21.28 -10.12
CA GLU A 2 -23.94 20.49 -9.22
C GLU A 2 -24.84 19.54 -8.40
N LYS A 3 -24.85 18.26 -8.79
CA LYS A 3 -25.58 17.22 -8.08
C LYS A 3 -24.80 16.86 -6.81
N HIS A 4 -25.06 17.61 -5.75
CA HIS A 4 -24.53 17.30 -4.43
C HIS A 4 -25.25 16.07 -3.86
N TRP A 5 -24.49 15.21 -3.19
CA TRP A 5 -24.96 14.05 -2.46
C TRP A 5 -25.12 14.40 -0.99
N ALA A 6 -26.20 13.99 -0.36
CA ALA A 6 -26.52 14.30 1.02
C ALA A 6 -26.46 13.05 1.90
N LEU A 7 -25.77 13.16 3.04
CA LEU A 7 -25.81 12.16 4.11
C LEU A 7 -26.96 12.50 5.04
N ILE A 8 -27.92 11.58 5.16
CA ILE A 8 -29.07 11.71 6.05
C ILE A 8 -28.84 10.86 7.29
N ARG A 9 -29.03 11.44 8.47
CA ARG A 9 -29.09 10.71 9.74
C ARG A 9 -30.53 10.50 10.14
N CYS A 10 -30.93 9.25 10.24
CA CYS A 10 -32.25 8.87 10.72
C CYS A 10 -32.29 8.89 12.24
N THR A 11 -33.46 9.19 12.81
CA THR A 11 -33.69 9.10 14.25
C THR A 11 -33.57 7.68 14.81
N CYS A 12 -33.57 6.65 13.96
CA CYS A 12 -33.30 5.27 14.36
C CYS A 12 -31.80 4.96 14.60
N GLY A 13 -30.92 5.95 14.43
CA GLY A 13 -29.46 5.80 14.58
C GLY A 13 -28.72 5.41 13.29
N GLY A 14 -29.44 4.98 12.24
CA GLY A 14 -28.83 4.67 10.94
C GLY A 14 -28.55 5.91 10.09
N ALA A 15 -27.47 5.87 9.32
CA ALA A 15 -27.12 6.86 8.31
C ALA A 15 -27.27 6.29 6.89
N TYR A 16 -27.70 7.12 5.94
CA TYR A 16 -27.85 6.71 4.54
C TYR A 16 -27.65 7.89 3.59
N GLY A 17 -27.32 7.58 2.33
CA GLY A 17 -27.11 8.57 1.29
C GLY A 17 -28.36 8.86 0.47
N SER A 18 -28.54 10.12 0.05
CA SER A 18 -29.60 10.54 -0.87
C SER A 18 -29.09 11.64 -1.80
N PRO A 19 -29.47 11.66 -3.09
CA PRO A 19 -29.28 12.84 -3.92
C PRO A 19 -29.93 14.07 -3.27
N ARG A 20 -29.23 15.21 -3.25
CA ARG A 20 -29.74 16.44 -2.64
C ARG A 20 -31.09 16.83 -3.25
N GLY A 21 -32.05 17.16 -2.39
CA GLY A 21 -33.42 17.49 -2.78
C GLY A 21 -34.35 16.28 -2.96
N THR A 22 -33.86 15.04 -2.84
CA THR A 22 -34.71 13.85 -2.85
C THR A 22 -34.92 13.31 -1.43
N LYS A 23 -36.19 13.19 -1.03
CA LYS A 23 -36.57 12.52 0.22
C LYS A 23 -36.74 11.04 -0.03
N ARG A 24 -35.91 10.22 0.59
CA ARG A 24 -36.02 8.76 0.57
C ARG A 24 -36.28 8.25 1.99
N PRO A 25 -37.16 7.25 2.16
CA PRO A 25 -37.33 6.60 3.45
C PRO A 25 -36.03 5.93 3.86
N CYS A 26 -35.78 5.88 5.16
CA CYS A 26 -34.63 5.20 5.72
C CYS A 26 -34.64 3.72 5.29
N PRO A 27 -33.56 3.19 4.70
CA PRO A 27 -33.49 1.80 4.27
C PRO A 27 -33.51 0.81 5.44
N HIS A 28 -33.25 1.27 6.67
CA HIS A 28 -33.22 0.43 7.87
C HIS A 28 -34.58 0.33 8.58
N CYS A 29 -35.29 1.46 8.75
CA CYS A 29 -36.55 1.50 9.52
C CYS A 29 -37.77 1.98 8.73
N GLY A 30 -37.60 2.40 7.47
CA GLY A 30 -38.67 2.94 6.63
C GLY A 30 -39.14 4.35 6.98
N SER A 31 -38.65 4.95 8.07
CA SER A 31 -39.09 6.29 8.48
C SER A 31 -38.55 7.37 7.53
N THR A 32 -39.29 8.46 7.40
CA THR A 32 -38.85 9.71 6.72
C THR A 32 -38.28 10.73 7.71
N ASN A 33 -38.17 10.34 8.98
CA ASN A 33 -37.67 11.17 10.06
C ASN A 33 -36.14 11.08 10.09
N GLY A 34 -35.52 12.06 9.47
CA GLY A 34 -34.08 12.24 9.46
C GLY A 34 -33.71 13.64 9.01
N TYR A 35 -32.47 14.04 9.26
CA TYR A 35 -31.96 15.33 8.87
C TYR A 35 -30.69 15.19 8.02
N GLU A 36 -30.48 16.15 7.13
CA GLU A 36 -29.26 16.26 6.35
C GLU A 36 -28.10 16.67 7.26
N SER A 37 -27.06 15.85 7.32
CA SER A 37 -25.89 16.07 8.17
C SER A 37 -24.71 16.66 7.40
N LYS A 38 -24.44 16.18 6.19
CA LYS A 38 -23.29 16.60 5.36
C LYS A 38 -23.62 16.48 3.88
N LEU A 39 -22.97 17.32 3.08
CA LEU A 39 -23.02 17.30 1.62
C LEU A 39 -21.68 16.87 1.04
N PHE A 40 -21.74 16.14 -0.07
CA PHE A 40 -20.59 15.59 -0.79
C PHE A 40 -20.74 15.86 -2.28
N GLU A 41 -19.62 16.01 -2.97
CA GLU A 41 -19.61 16.27 -4.42
C GLU A 41 -19.73 14.98 -5.22
N THR A 42 -19.17 13.89 -4.69
CA THR A 42 -19.11 12.60 -5.37
C THR A 42 -19.87 11.50 -4.61
N PRO A 43 -20.40 10.48 -5.32
CA PRO A 43 -21.03 9.34 -4.69
C PRO A 43 -20.06 8.55 -3.79
N ASP A 44 -18.78 8.50 -4.15
CA ASP A 44 -17.76 7.75 -3.41
C ASP A 44 -17.53 8.33 -2.01
N GLN A 45 -17.41 9.66 -1.92
CA GLN A 45 -17.29 10.37 -0.63
C GLN A 45 -18.53 10.13 0.26
N LEU A 46 -19.73 10.13 -0.35
CA LEU A 46 -20.95 9.81 0.37
C LEU A 46 -20.94 8.37 0.88
N SER A 47 -20.53 7.41 0.05
CA SER A 47 -20.47 5.98 0.40
C SER A 47 -19.56 5.76 1.62
N GLU A 48 -18.37 6.36 1.62
CA GLU A 48 -17.43 6.30 2.74
C GLU A 48 -17.99 6.95 4.01
N ALA A 49 -18.68 8.08 3.88
CA ALA A 49 -19.33 8.77 4.99
C ALA A 49 -20.52 7.99 5.59
N VAL A 50 -21.27 7.26 4.77
CA VAL A 50 -22.34 6.35 5.22
C VAL A 50 -21.74 5.17 5.96
N ALA A 51 -20.70 4.54 5.40
CA ALA A 51 -20.03 3.40 6.01
C ALA A 51 -19.44 3.76 7.39
N SER A 52 -18.71 4.87 7.48
CA SER A 52 -18.15 5.40 8.73
C SER A 52 -19.22 5.77 9.76
N SER A 53 -20.34 6.36 9.33
CA SER A 53 -21.42 6.71 10.26
C SER A 53 -22.20 5.52 10.81
N ASN A 54 -22.14 4.37 10.13
CA ASN A 54 -22.82 3.14 10.54
C ASN A 54 -21.88 2.13 11.22
N LEU A 55 -20.60 2.46 11.40
CA LEU A 55 -19.65 1.60 12.10
C LEU A 55 -19.93 1.63 13.62
N PRO A 56 -20.17 0.47 14.26
CA PRO A 56 -20.35 0.42 15.70
C PRO A 56 -19.04 0.78 16.41
N GLU A 57 -19.14 1.59 17.48
CA GLU A 57 -17.98 2.12 18.22
C GLU A 57 -17.04 1.01 18.75
N GLY A 58 -17.59 -0.18 19.05
CA GLY A 58 -16.80 -1.32 19.52
C GLY A 58 -15.88 -1.96 18.48
N ILE A 59 -16.10 -1.73 17.18
CA ILE A 59 -15.32 -2.35 16.08
C ILE A 59 -14.57 -1.28 15.26
N ALA A 60 -14.94 0.00 15.38
CA ALA A 60 -14.32 1.10 14.65
C ALA A 60 -12.79 1.14 14.82
N GLN A 61 -12.29 1.03 16.06
CA GLN A 61 -10.85 1.00 16.32
C GLN A 61 -10.14 -0.21 15.72
N GLU A 62 -10.78 -1.39 15.75
CA GLU A 62 -10.18 -2.61 15.20
C GLU A 62 -10.12 -2.56 13.67
N VAL A 63 -11.15 -1.99 13.03
CA VAL A 63 -11.19 -1.78 11.57
C VAL A 63 -10.19 -0.72 11.14
N GLU A 64 -10.12 0.42 11.82
CA GLU A 64 -9.11 1.45 11.55
C GLU A 64 -7.69 0.90 11.70
N SER A 65 -7.44 0.12 12.75
CA SER A 65 -6.14 -0.54 12.96
C SER A 65 -5.81 -1.51 11.83
N LYS A 66 -6.76 -2.34 11.38
CA LYS A 66 -6.53 -3.27 10.25
C LYS A 66 -6.34 -2.53 8.93
N ILE A 67 -7.07 -1.45 8.69
CA ILE A 67 -6.90 -0.61 7.49
C ILE A 67 -5.53 0.07 7.51
N ALA A 68 -5.10 0.61 8.65
CA ALA A 68 -3.77 1.21 8.81
C ALA A 68 -2.65 0.18 8.55
N ILE A 69 -2.79 -1.04 9.09
CA ILE A 69 -1.84 -2.14 8.82
C ILE A 69 -1.84 -2.52 7.34
N GLN A 70 -2.99 -2.57 6.68
CA GLN A 70 -3.08 -2.87 5.25
C GLN A 70 -2.48 -1.75 4.39
N LYS A 71 -2.71 -0.48 4.73
CA LYS A 71 -2.10 0.68 4.06
C LYS A 71 -0.58 0.68 4.25
N ALA A 72 -0.07 0.45 5.46
CA ALA A 72 1.36 0.32 5.72
C ALA A 72 2.00 -0.85 4.94
N LYS A 73 1.31 -1.99 4.84
CA LYS A 73 1.75 -3.12 4.01
C LYS A 73 1.73 -2.78 2.52
N ALA A 74 0.73 -2.04 2.05
CA ALA A 74 0.63 -1.61 0.66
C ALA A 74 1.70 -0.57 0.31
N GLU A 75 2.00 0.36 1.22
CA GLU A 75 3.09 1.32 1.10
C GLU A 75 4.44 0.61 1.09
N THR A 76 4.67 -0.33 2.00
CA THR A 76 5.88 -1.17 2.00
C THR A 76 5.98 -1.95 0.69
N LYS A 77 4.86 -2.49 0.17
CA LYS A 77 4.81 -3.19 -1.13
C LYS A 77 5.03 -2.25 -2.32
N ALA A 78 4.60 -1.00 -2.25
CA ALA A 78 4.81 0.01 -3.28
C ALA A 78 6.26 0.53 -3.28
N THR A 79 6.88 0.69 -2.11
CA THR A 79 8.32 0.93 -1.96
C THR A 79 9.12 -0.26 -2.52
N MET A 80 8.68 -1.49 -2.24
CA MET A 80 9.21 -2.72 -2.85
C MET A 80 8.87 -2.85 -4.35
N SER A 81 7.92 -2.10 -4.90
CA SER A 81 7.65 -2.13 -6.35
C SER A 81 8.66 -1.32 -7.15
N ARG A 82 9.48 -0.49 -6.48
CA ARG A 82 10.70 0.07 -7.08
C ARG A 82 11.92 -0.81 -6.84
N GLY A 83 11.76 -2.00 -6.23
CA GLY A 83 12.91 -2.70 -5.64
C GLY A 83 12.71 -4.09 -5.06
N GLY A 84 11.83 -4.90 -5.63
CA GLY A 84 11.54 -6.22 -5.09
C GLY A 84 12.73 -7.18 -5.21
N PRO A 85 12.67 -8.37 -4.60
CA PRO A 85 13.72 -9.39 -4.68
C PRO A 85 14.13 -9.70 -6.13
N GLU A 86 13.18 -9.72 -7.07
CA GLU A 86 13.46 -9.91 -8.50
C GLU A 86 14.23 -8.75 -9.14
N ALA A 87 13.99 -7.50 -8.70
CA ALA A 87 14.73 -6.35 -9.19
C ALA A 87 16.17 -6.37 -8.66
N ILE A 88 16.35 -6.69 -7.38
CA ILE A 88 17.68 -6.89 -6.77
C ILE A 88 18.42 -8.02 -7.49
N ARG A 89 17.75 -9.14 -7.77
CA ARG A 89 18.34 -10.28 -8.50
C ARG A 89 18.75 -9.91 -9.93
N ARG A 90 17.92 -9.12 -10.63
CA ARG A 90 18.26 -8.59 -11.95
C ARG A 90 19.48 -7.66 -11.90
N ILE A 91 19.58 -6.81 -10.88
CA ILE A 91 20.72 -5.90 -10.69
C ILE A 91 22.00 -6.69 -10.39
N LEU A 92 21.92 -7.73 -9.54
CA LEU A 92 22.99 -8.69 -9.31
C LEU A 92 23.49 -9.37 -10.59
N GLN A 93 22.58 -9.78 -11.48
CA GLN A 93 22.96 -10.34 -12.77
C GLN A 93 23.64 -9.30 -13.66
N LYS A 94 23.17 -8.05 -13.68
CA LYS A 94 23.80 -6.95 -14.43
C LYS A 94 25.18 -6.57 -13.89
N SER A 95 25.42 -6.72 -12.59
CA SER A 95 26.71 -6.44 -11.95
C SER A 95 27.68 -7.62 -12.03
N THR A 96 27.27 -8.75 -12.62
CA THR A 96 28.12 -9.90 -12.89
C THR A 96 28.96 -9.66 -14.14
N THR A 97 30.29 -9.80 -14.04
CA THR A 97 31.18 -9.70 -15.20
C THR A 97 31.02 -10.89 -16.15
N SER A 98 31.60 -10.81 -17.34
CA SER A 98 31.64 -11.94 -18.30
C SER A 98 32.29 -13.21 -17.74
N GLU A 99 33.08 -13.08 -16.68
CA GLU A 99 33.74 -14.20 -15.97
C GLU A 99 32.90 -14.76 -14.82
N GLY A 100 31.66 -14.26 -14.61
CA GLY A 100 30.79 -14.72 -13.52
C GLY A 100 31.13 -14.13 -12.15
N ILE A 101 31.93 -13.06 -12.10
CA ILE A 101 32.42 -12.44 -10.87
C ILE A 101 31.59 -11.20 -10.53
N ILE A 102 31.27 -11.05 -9.25
CA ILE A 102 30.54 -9.92 -8.67
C ILE A 102 31.46 -9.22 -7.66
N THR A 103 31.54 -7.89 -7.76
CA THR A 103 32.22 -7.04 -6.78
C THR A 103 31.24 -6.05 -6.16
N VAL A 104 31.54 -5.61 -4.94
CA VAL A 104 30.76 -4.57 -4.24
C VAL A 104 30.68 -3.30 -5.09
N GLU A 105 31.80 -2.87 -5.68
CA GLU A 105 31.85 -1.65 -6.50
C GLU A 105 30.92 -1.70 -7.72
N LEU A 106 30.92 -2.84 -8.45
CA LEU A 106 30.05 -3.03 -9.61
C LEU A 106 28.58 -3.04 -9.18
N LEU A 107 28.26 -3.73 -8.09
CA LEU A 107 26.89 -3.80 -7.58
C LEU A 107 26.40 -2.43 -7.08
N SER A 108 27.22 -1.70 -6.33
CA SER A 108 26.92 -0.34 -5.85
C SER A 108 26.63 0.59 -7.02
N ARG A 109 27.42 0.52 -8.10
CA ARG A 109 27.19 1.34 -9.30
C ARG A 109 25.88 1.01 -9.98
N GLU A 110 25.54 -0.28 -10.14
CA GLU A 110 24.28 -0.67 -10.79
C GLU A 110 23.06 -0.37 -9.91
N LEU A 111 23.18 -0.47 -8.57
CA LEU A 111 22.14 -0.05 -7.62
C LEU A 111 21.87 1.46 -7.74
N LEU A 112 22.91 2.29 -7.68
CA LEU A 112 22.79 3.74 -7.83
C LEU A 112 22.21 4.14 -9.19
N LYS A 113 22.64 3.46 -10.26
CA LYS A 113 22.13 3.70 -11.61
C LYS A 113 20.64 3.41 -11.75
N GLU A 114 20.11 2.43 -11.03
CA GLU A 114 18.68 2.13 -11.03
C GLU A 114 17.90 2.90 -9.94
N GLY A 115 18.56 3.82 -9.21
CA GLY A 115 17.93 4.72 -8.25
C GLY A 115 17.73 4.13 -6.85
N TYR A 116 18.55 3.14 -6.48
CA TYR A 116 18.52 2.51 -5.16
C TYR A 116 19.59 3.12 -4.25
N GLU A 117 19.14 3.78 -3.17
CA GLU A 117 20.02 4.22 -2.07
C GLU A 117 20.10 3.16 -0.96
N GLU A 118 19.02 2.37 -0.77
CA GLU A 118 18.97 1.20 0.11
C GLU A 118 18.19 0.06 -0.59
N PRO A 119 18.58 -1.22 -0.40
CA PRO A 119 19.70 -1.72 0.40
C PRO A 119 21.08 -1.46 -0.24
N THR A 120 22.11 -1.35 0.60
CA THR A 120 23.52 -1.22 0.17
C THR A 120 24.03 -2.49 -0.51
N ALA A 121 25.07 -2.38 -1.34
CA ALA A 121 25.65 -3.54 -2.04
C ALA A 121 26.15 -4.62 -1.08
N GLU A 122 26.69 -4.21 0.07
CA GLU A 122 27.15 -5.10 1.14
C GLU A 122 26.00 -5.88 1.77
N GLN A 123 24.85 -5.24 1.99
CA GLN A 123 23.64 -5.90 2.50
C GLN A 123 23.07 -6.89 1.48
N VAL A 124 23.08 -6.53 0.20
CA VAL A 124 22.61 -7.40 -0.88
C VAL A 124 23.52 -8.62 -1.02
N ILE A 125 24.84 -8.43 -1.04
CA ILE A 125 25.81 -9.53 -1.12
C ILE A 125 25.76 -10.39 0.14
N GLY A 126 25.68 -9.78 1.33
CA GLY A 126 25.58 -10.50 2.59
C GLY A 126 24.33 -11.38 2.66
N SER A 127 23.19 -10.86 2.23
CA SER A 127 21.95 -11.65 2.13
C SER A 127 22.10 -12.79 1.13
N ALA A 128 22.66 -12.50 -0.05
CA ALA A 128 22.85 -13.52 -1.10
C ALA A 128 23.87 -14.61 -0.71
N GLU A 129 24.87 -14.29 0.10
CA GLU A 129 25.83 -15.25 0.66
C GLU A 129 25.16 -16.14 1.71
N VAL A 130 24.35 -15.57 2.60
CA VAL A 130 23.59 -16.32 3.62
C VAL A 130 22.52 -17.22 3.00
N GLU A 131 21.85 -16.76 1.94
CA GLU A 131 20.84 -17.53 1.20
C GLU A 131 21.45 -18.61 0.29
N GLY A 132 22.78 -18.68 0.19
CA GLY A 132 23.47 -19.66 -0.66
C GLY A 132 23.33 -19.37 -2.16
N ILE A 133 23.11 -18.12 -2.54
CA ILE A 133 23.04 -17.69 -3.94
C ILE A 133 24.45 -17.36 -4.46
N LEU A 134 25.27 -16.75 -3.61
CA LEU A 134 26.66 -16.38 -3.92
C LEU A 134 27.65 -17.12 -3.02
N ILE A 135 28.84 -17.34 -3.55
CA ILE A 135 30.00 -17.84 -2.81
C ILE A 135 31.15 -16.85 -2.89
N ARG A 136 31.75 -16.53 -1.74
CA ARG A 136 32.94 -15.70 -1.69
C ARG A 136 34.14 -16.46 -2.24
N LYS A 137 34.81 -15.89 -3.26
CA LYS A 137 36.03 -16.44 -3.85
C LYS A 137 37.30 -15.81 -3.27
N ALA A 138 37.24 -14.52 -2.96
CA ALA A 138 38.34 -13.73 -2.43
C ALA A 138 37.80 -12.48 -1.71
N PRO A 139 38.63 -11.68 -1.03
CA PRO A 139 38.19 -10.41 -0.46
C PRO A 139 37.53 -9.54 -1.54
N ASN A 140 36.30 -9.09 -1.28
CA ASN A 140 35.50 -8.27 -2.19
C ASN A 140 35.14 -8.93 -3.54
N LEU A 141 35.23 -10.26 -3.64
CA LEU A 141 34.95 -11.02 -4.86
C LEU A 141 34.02 -12.21 -4.58
N TRP A 142 32.88 -12.22 -5.24
CA TRP A 142 31.88 -13.28 -5.16
C TRP A 142 31.59 -13.86 -6.54
N ALA A 143 31.11 -15.10 -6.56
CA ALA A 143 30.63 -15.78 -7.75
C ALA A 143 29.29 -16.44 -7.44
N TRP A 144 28.49 -16.73 -8.47
CA TRP A 144 27.26 -17.50 -8.30
C TRP A 144 27.55 -18.91 -7.79
N LEU A 145 26.77 -19.37 -6.81
CA LEU A 145 26.74 -20.77 -6.41
C LEU A 145 25.97 -21.54 -7.50
N GLN A 146 26.65 -22.48 -8.19
CA GLN A 146 26.03 -23.36 -9.18
C GLN A 146 25.28 -24.51 -8.51
#